data_AF-A0AAW2U4H7-F1
#
_entry.id   AF-A0AAW2U4H7-F1
#
_cell.length_a   1.000
_cell.length_b   1.000
_cell.length_c   1.000
_cell.angle_alpha   90.00
_cell.angle_beta   90.00
_cell.angle_gamma   90.00
#
_symmetry.space_group_name_H-M   'P 1'
#
loop_
_entity.id
_entity.type
_entity.pdbx_description
1 polymer ?
#
loop_
_entity_poly.entity_id
_entity_poly.type
_entity_poly.pdbx_seq_one_letter_code
_entity_poly.pdbx_strand_id
1 'polypeptide(L)'
;MEQERLKSRRNVIISPPKITPTSIIRPLRVIPSIPPKLPKIHCRSPQPRPALLLLLLSLLVILGVIFPYLQSPVSLFSFKSWSSDSKWREYTLPDAAAYVAKNNTLIVCAVSEAYLPFLNNWLISIARQKQQDKVLVIAEDFATLYKVNERWPGHAVLVPPALEAAAAHKFGSQGFFNFTARRPRHLLQILELGYNVMYNDVDMVWLADPFPYMEGEHDVYFTDDMAFVKPLNHSHGLPPPGKKGRPYICSCMIYLRPTPGAKLVMKKWIEELQAEPWSKAKKANDQPGFNWALLKTAAQFALIQGVGESLRVGSTGRPTPLGFTSV
;
A
#
# COMPACT_ATOMS: atom_id res chain seq x y z
N MET A 1 -13.63 41.49 -39.44
CA MET A 1 -14.96 40.85 -39.32
C MET A 1 -14.73 39.62 -38.46
N GLU A 2 -15.12 39.53 -37.20
CA GLU A 2 -16.28 40.08 -36.51
C GLU A 2 -15.92 40.23 -35.02
N GLN A 3 -15.64 41.46 -34.61
CA GLN A 3 -15.84 41.89 -33.23
C GLN A 3 -17.24 42.51 -33.21
N GLU A 4 -18.12 42.05 -32.31
CA GLU A 4 -19.12 42.82 -31.57
C GLU A 4 -20.27 41.91 -31.10
N ARG A 5 -20.28 41.54 -29.81
CA ARG A 5 -21.51 41.47 -29.00
C ARG A 5 -21.18 41.28 -27.51
N LEU A 6 -20.53 42.30 -26.96
CA LEU A 6 -20.54 42.61 -25.53
C LEU A 6 -21.59 43.70 -25.30
N LYS A 7 -22.63 43.39 -24.53
CA LYS A 7 -23.38 44.25 -23.60
C LYS A 7 -24.81 43.72 -23.47
N SER A 8 -25.23 43.34 -22.26
CA SER A 8 -26.40 43.92 -21.58
C SER A 8 -26.91 43.04 -20.43
N ARG A 9 -27.24 43.71 -19.31
CA ARG A 9 -28.05 43.30 -18.13
C ARG A 9 -27.32 42.54 -17.03
N ARG A 10 -26.78 43.22 -16.02
CA ARG A 10 -27.37 44.02 -14.90
C ARG A 10 -27.62 43.15 -13.66
N ASN A 11 -26.80 43.43 -12.64
CA ASN A 11 -26.95 43.09 -11.24
C ASN A 11 -28.31 43.56 -10.69
N VAL A 12 -28.99 42.69 -9.93
CA VAL A 12 -30.05 43.07 -8.99
C VAL A 12 -29.68 42.51 -7.64
N ILE A 13 -29.30 43.41 -6.74
CA ILE A 13 -29.05 43.19 -5.32
C ILE A 13 -30.41 43.40 -4.61
N ILE A 14 -30.88 42.43 -3.84
CA ILE A 14 -32.10 42.53 -3.04
C ILE A 14 -31.69 42.75 -1.58
N SER A 15 -32.04 43.91 -1.05
CA SER A 15 -31.91 44.30 0.36
C SER A 15 -33.23 44.06 1.12
N PRO A 16 -33.21 43.73 2.42
CA PRO A 16 -34.44 43.46 3.19
C PRO A 16 -35.14 44.75 3.65
N PRO A 17 -36.48 44.75 3.83
CA PRO A 17 -37.18 45.93 4.29
C PRO A 17 -37.17 46.10 5.81
N LYS A 18 -37.09 47.37 6.22
CA LYS A 18 -37.12 47.89 7.60
C LYS A 18 -38.55 47.98 8.14
N ILE A 19 -38.67 47.81 9.45
CA ILE A 19 -39.84 48.06 10.29
C ILE A 19 -39.91 49.55 10.66
N THR A 20 -41.11 50.15 10.67
CA THR A 20 -41.44 51.32 11.51
C THR A 20 -42.93 51.38 11.90
N PRO A 21 -43.30 52.11 13.00
CA PRO A 21 -44.52 51.91 13.77
C PRO A 21 -45.49 53.11 13.79
N THR A 22 -46.79 52.90 14.08
CA THR A 22 -47.82 53.79 14.72
C THR A 22 -49.21 53.22 14.40
N SER A 23 -50.33 53.34 15.14
CA SER A 23 -50.84 54.26 16.19
C SER A 23 -51.93 53.53 17.00
N ILE A 24 -51.91 53.53 18.34
CA ILE A 24 -52.72 54.39 19.24
C ILE A 24 -54.19 54.59 18.82
N ILE A 25 -55.12 53.93 19.53
CA ILE A 25 -56.50 54.40 19.79
C ILE A 25 -56.80 54.26 21.30
N ARG A 26 -57.45 55.31 21.82
CA ARG A 26 -57.75 55.66 23.22
C ARG A 26 -58.97 54.91 23.80
N PRO A 27 -59.24 55.02 25.13
CA PRO A 27 -59.89 53.98 25.93
C PRO A 27 -61.41 54.11 25.99
N LEU A 28 -62.10 52.97 26.20
CA LEU A 28 -63.50 52.95 26.64
C LEU A 28 -63.62 52.66 28.14
N ARG A 29 -64.65 53.29 28.69
CA ARG A 29 -65.00 53.54 30.08
C ARG A 29 -65.34 52.25 30.85
N VAL A 30 -64.80 52.15 32.06
CA VAL A 30 -65.11 51.11 33.05
C VAL A 30 -66.47 51.39 33.70
N ILE A 31 -67.34 50.37 33.78
CA ILE A 31 -68.49 50.30 34.69
C ILE A 31 -68.25 49.08 35.60
N PRO A 32 -68.36 49.21 36.93
CA PRO A 32 -67.99 48.14 37.85
C PRO A 32 -69.11 47.10 37.94
N SER A 33 -68.78 45.83 37.73
CA SER A 33 -69.61 44.70 38.16
C SER A 33 -68.83 43.87 39.19
N ILE A 34 -69.52 43.59 40.29
CA ILE A 34 -69.05 42.90 41.49
C ILE A 34 -68.80 41.42 41.14
N PRO A 35 -67.70 40.79 41.63
CA PRO A 35 -67.24 39.49 41.12
C PRO A 35 -67.97 38.31 41.79
N PRO A 36 -68.22 37.20 41.08
CA PRO A 36 -68.43 35.91 41.73
C PRO A 36 -67.07 35.34 42.19
N LYS A 37 -67.04 34.83 43.42
CA LYS A 37 -65.87 34.20 44.06
C LYS A 37 -65.38 33.01 43.24
N LEU A 38 -64.19 33.12 42.67
CA LEU A 38 -63.45 32.00 42.08
C LEU A 38 -62.64 31.29 43.19
N PRO A 39 -62.67 29.95 43.28
CA PRO A 39 -61.93 29.22 44.31
C PRO A 39 -60.42 29.35 44.11
N LYS A 40 -59.69 29.51 45.22
CA LYS A 40 -58.22 29.47 45.27
C LYS A 40 -57.73 28.08 44.85
N ILE A 41 -57.27 27.94 43.62
CA ILE A 41 -56.48 26.78 43.21
C ILE A 41 -55.07 26.98 43.75
N HIS A 42 -54.74 26.22 44.79
CA HIS A 42 -53.38 26.09 45.28
C HIS A 42 -52.54 25.39 44.19
N CYS A 43 -51.54 26.07 43.64
CA CYS A 43 -50.45 25.43 42.91
C CYS A 43 -49.70 24.50 43.86
N ARG A 44 -50.01 23.21 43.85
CA ARG A 44 -49.10 22.18 44.33
C ARG A 44 -48.16 21.82 43.20
N SER A 45 -46.87 22.05 43.41
CA SER A 45 -45.83 21.40 42.61
C SER A 45 -46.06 19.88 42.66
N PRO A 46 -45.99 19.16 41.53
CA PRO A 46 -46.13 17.72 41.56
C PRO A 46 -44.86 17.16 42.19
N GLN A 47 -44.96 16.82 43.48
CA GLN A 47 -44.02 15.92 44.12
C GLN A 47 -44.04 14.60 43.35
N PRO A 48 -42.90 14.09 42.86
CA PRO A 48 -42.88 12.86 42.10
C PRO A 48 -43.41 11.74 42.99
N ARG A 49 -44.47 11.06 42.53
CA ARG A 49 -45.04 9.93 43.25
C ARG A 49 -43.92 8.92 43.50
N PRO A 50 -43.73 8.40 44.73
CA PRO A 50 -42.62 7.49 45.04
C PRO A 50 -42.60 6.28 44.10
N ALA A 51 -43.77 5.83 43.62
CA ALA A 51 -43.88 4.80 42.58
C ALA A 51 -43.29 5.21 41.22
N LEU A 52 -43.42 6.47 40.81
CA LEU A 52 -42.81 6.99 39.58
C LEU A 52 -41.29 7.11 39.74
N LEU A 53 -40.82 7.50 40.92
CA LEU A 53 -39.39 7.56 41.24
C LEU A 53 -38.77 6.17 41.24
N LEU A 54 -39.47 5.17 41.82
CA LEU A 54 -39.07 3.76 41.80
C LEU A 54 -39.09 3.17 40.38
N LEU A 55 -40.08 3.54 39.56
CA LEU A 55 -40.12 3.15 38.14
C LEU A 55 -38.94 3.74 37.36
N LEU A 56 -38.63 5.03 37.56
CA LEU A 56 -37.49 5.69 36.91
C LEU A 56 -36.15 5.10 37.38
N LEU A 57 -36.01 4.78 38.67
CA LEU A 57 -34.83 4.09 39.21
C LEU A 57 -34.70 2.68 38.63
N SER A 58 -35.80 1.92 38.55
CA SER A 58 -35.78 0.59 37.94
C SER A 58 -35.45 0.65 36.45
N LEU A 59 -35.93 1.66 35.72
CA LEU A 59 -35.60 1.90 34.32
C LEU A 59 -34.13 2.28 34.14
N LEU A 60 -33.56 3.10 35.04
CA LEU A 60 -32.14 3.45 35.05
C LEU A 60 -31.24 2.26 35.38
N VAL A 61 -31.68 1.35 36.25
CA VAL A 61 -30.96 0.09 36.53
C VAL A 61 -31.04 -0.86 35.33
N ILE A 62 -32.21 -0.98 34.68
CA ILE A 62 -32.36 -1.78 33.46
C ILE A 62 -31.51 -1.19 32.32
N LEU A 63 -31.50 0.13 32.11
CA LEU A 63 -30.71 0.78 31.06
C LEU A 63 -29.21 0.86 31.38
N GLY A 64 -28.83 1.02 32.65
CA GLY A 64 -27.45 1.22 33.08
C GLY A 64 -26.71 -0.04 33.50
N VAL A 65 -27.43 -1.11 33.87
CA VAL A 65 -26.84 -2.39 34.30
C VAL A 65 -27.21 -3.52 33.35
N ILE A 66 -28.47 -3.62 32.95
CA ILE A 66 -28.95 -4.73 32.12
C ILE A 66 -28.69 -4.47 30.63
N PHE A 67 -28.85 -3.24 30.15
CA PHE A 67 -28.60 -2.89 28.75
C PHE A 67 -27.13 -2.96 28.34
N PRO A 68 -26.12 -2.52 29.12
CA PRO A 68 -24.71 -2.80 28.80
C PRO A 68 -24.32 -4.27 28.99
N TYR A 69 -25.11 -5.07 29.73
CA TYR A 69 -24.93 -6.53 29.83
C TYR A 69 -25.59 -7.27 28.66
N LEU A 70 -26.73 -6.78 28.15
CA LEU A 70 -27.42 -7.27 26.93
C LEU A 70 -26.82 -6.73 25.63
N GLN A 71 -26.15 -5.57 25.69
CA GLN A 71 -25.31 -4.97 24.64
C GLN A 71 -23.82 -5.19 24.95
N SER A 72 -23.48 -6.19 25.76
CA SER A 72 -22.17 -6.82 25.60
C SER A 72 -22.30 -7.77 24.41
N PRO A 73 -21.76 -7.44 23.23
CA PRO A 73 -21.63 -8.42 22.16
C PRO A 73 -20.36 -9.21 22.44
N VAL A 74 -20.25 -9.78 23.64
CA VAL A 74 -19.22 -10.75 23.98
C VAL A 74 -19.98 -12.06 24.17
N SER A 75 -20.09 -12.84 23.08
CA SER A 75 -20.46 -14.28 23.06
C SER A 75 -21.75 -14.73 22.33
N LEU A 76 -22.45 -13.89 21.53
CA LEU A 76 -23.57 -14.40 20.68
C LEU A 76 -23.54 -14.03 19.20
N PHE A 77 -22.55 -13.25 18.76
CA PHE A 77 -22.15 -13.18 17.34
C PHE A 77 -20.73 -13.74 17.20
N SER A 78 -20.58 -15.02 17.56
CA SER A 78 -19.52 -15.84 16.99
C SER A 78 -19.94 -16.17 15.55
N PHE A 79 -19.95 -15.15 14.69
CA PHE A 79 -19.74 -15.40 13.27
C PHE A 79 -18.35 -16.02 13.22
N LYS A 80 -18.30 -17.31 12.86
CA LYS A 80 -17.08 -18.08 12.62
C LYS A 80 -15.99 -17.22 11.94
N SER A 81 -15.08 -16.62 12.70
CA SER A 81 -13.79 -16.17 12.14
C SER A 81 -12.89 -17.37 11.83
N TRP A 82 -13.31 -18.57 12.26
CA TRP A 82 -12.83 -19.84 11.74
C TRP A 82 -13.34 -20.06 10.30
N SER A 83 -12.70 -19.43 9.30
CA SER A 83 -12.57 -19.97 7.92
C SER A 83 -11.85 -19.03 6.94
N SER A 84 -11.81 -17.71 7.17
CA SER A 84 -11.21 -16.78 6.18
C SER A 84 -9.68 -16.72 6.25
N ASP A 85 -9.07 -16.86 7.43
CA ASP A 85 -7.61 -16.82 7.57
C ASP A 85 -6.95 -18.17 7.32
N SER A 86 -7.69 -19.28 7.51
CA SER A 86 -7.17 -20.61 7.20
C SER A 86 -7.00 -20.81 5.69
N LYS A 87 -7.93 -20.29 4.87
CA LYS A 87 -7.84 -20.46 3.40
C LYS A 87 -6.58 -19.81 2.82
N TRP A 88 -6.11 -18.70 3.39
CA TRP A 88 -4.89 -18.05 2.90
C TRP A 88 -3.63 -18.85 3.24
N ARG A 89 -3.65 -19.69 4.28
CA ARG A 89 -2.55 -20.62 4.56
C ARG A 89 -2.45 -21.74 3.52
N GLU A 90 -3.59 -22.11 2.94
CA GLU A 90 -3.69 -23.13 1.88
C GLU A 90 -3.56 -22.52 0.47
N TYR A 91 -3.63 -21.19 0.35
CA TYR A 91 -3.51 -20.49 -0.92
C TYR A 91 -2.09 -20.60 -1.46
N THR A 92 -1.92 -21.25 -2.59
CA THR A 92 -0.60 -21.60 -3.13
C THR A 92 -0.08 -20.55 -4.09
N LEU A 93 1.24 -20.54 -4.33
CA LEU A 93 1.85 -19.64 -5.32
C LEU A 93 1.26 -19.84 -6.74
N PRO A 94 1.01 -21.07 -7.24
CA PRO A 94 0.27 -21.29 -8.47
C PRO A 94 -1.11 -20.63 -8.50
N ASP A 95 -1.92 -20.80 -7.46
CA ASP A 95 -3.27 -20.22 -7.37
C ASP A 95 -3.21 -18.69 -7.38
N ALA A 96 -2.31 -18.13 -6.57
CA ALA A 96 -2.09 -16.70 -6.47
C ALA A 96 -1.62 -16.10 -7.79
N ALA A 97 -0.69 -16.77 -8.47
CA ALA A 97 -0.19 -16.32 -9.74
C ALA A 97 -1.27 -16.34 -10.83
N ALA A 98 -2.05 -17.43 -10.91
CA ALA A 98 -3.16 -17.55 -11.84
C ALA A 98 -4.26 -16.49 -11.61
N TYR A 99 -4.49 -16.11 -10.36
CA TYR A 99 -5.48 -15.09 -10.01
C TYR A 99 -5.05 -13.68 -10.46
N VAL A 100 -3.81 -13.26 -10.15
CA VAL A 100 -3.38 -11.87 -10.41
C VAL A 100 -2.83 -11.66 -11.81
N ALA A 101 -2.28 -12.68 -12.47
CA ALA A 101 -1.56 -12.48 -13.73
C ALA A 101 -2.44 -11.82 -14.80
N LYS A 102 -1.89 -10.79 -15.46
CA LYS A 102 -2.52 -10.13 -16.61
C LYS A 102 -1.56 -10.18 -17.78
N ASN A 103 -2.04 -10.62 -18.95
CA ASN A 103 -1.21 -10.83 -20.14
C ASN A 103 0.04 -11.67 -19.82
N ASN A 104 -0.17 -12.77 -19.11
CA ASN A 104 0.87 -13.69 -18.65
C ASN A 104 1.98 -13.03 -17.79
N THR A 105 1.70 -11.91 -17.13
CA THR A 105 2.70 -11.10 -16.42
C THR A 105 2.23 -10.75 -15.01
N LEU A 106 3.16 -10.81 -14.05
CA LEU A 106 2.96 -10.41 -12.66
C LEU A 106 3.96 -9.31 -12.27
N ILE A 107 3.56 -8.46 -11.33
CA ILE A 107 4.48 -7.61 -10.57
C ILE A 107 4.59 -8.21 -9.16
N VAL A 108 5.79 -8.46 -8.68
CA VAL A 108 6.03 -9.19 -7.44
C VAL A 108 6.93 -8.39 -6.51
N CYS A 109 6.57 -8.35 -5.24
CA CYS A 109 7.47 -7.92 -4.16
C CYS A 109 7.45 -8.97 -3.04
N ALA A 110 8.55 -9.09 -2.29
CA ALA A 110 8.61 -9.90 -1.07
C ALA A 110 8.75 -8.98 0.14
N VAL A 111 7.86 -9.09 1.13
CA VAL A 111 7.82 -8.19 2.30
C VAL A 111 7.32 -8.89 3.56
N SER A 112 7.78 -8.37 4.70
CA SER A 112 7.29 -8.72 6.04
C SER A 112 6.50 -7.56 6.65
N GLU A 113 5.88 -7.79 7.80
CA GLU A 113 4.93 -6.86 8.42
C GLU A 113 5.58 -5.51 8.74
N ALA A 114 6.86 -5.54 9.11
CA ALA A 114 7.63 -4.35 9.45
C ALA A 114 7.81 -3.36 8.28
N TYR A 115 7.63 -3.82 7.03
CA TYR A 115 7.77 -3.01 5.81
C TYR A 115 6.42 -2.64 5.18
N LEU A 116 5.29 -2.90 5.82
CA LEU A 116 3.96 -2.51 5.31
C LEU A 116 3.82 -1.01 4.98
N PRO A 117 4.41 -0.06 5.73
CA PRO A 117 4.39 1.35 5.32
C PRO A 117 5.07 1.61 3.96
N PHE A 118 6.18 0.92 3.67
CA PHE A 118 6.84 0.98 2.37
C PHE A 118 5.98 0.33 1.28
N LEU A 119 5.42 -0.86 1.56
CA LEU A 119 4.49 -1.53 0.65
C LEU A 119 3.33 -0.61 0.26
N ASN A 120 2.72 0.09 1.22
CA ASN A 120 1.62 1.01 0.94
C ASN A 120 2.03 2.15 -0.01
N ASN A 121 3.18 2.78 0.23
CA ASN A 121 3.69 3.84 -0.64
C ASN A 121 3.98 3.31 -2.05
N TRP A 122 4.61 2.14 -2.13
CA TRP A 122 4.90 1.48 -3.39
C TRP A 122 3.62 1.14 -4.15
N LEU A 123 2.63 0.49 -3.53
CA LEU A 123 1.33 0.14 -4.13
C LEU A 123 0.58 1.38 -4.64
N ILE A 124 0.60 2.50 -3.91
CA ILE A 124 0.04 3.77 -4.38
C ILE A 124 0.71 4.21 -5.69
N SER A 125 2.03 4.09 -5.78
CA SER A 125 2.76 4.44 -7.01
C SER A 125 2.42 3.50 -8.18
N ILE A 126 2.29 2.19 -7.94
CA ILE A 126 1.87 1.21 -8.96
C ILE A 126 0.44 1.50 -9.43
N ALA A 127 -0.46 1.80 -8.51
CA ALA A 127 -1.86 2.10 -8.81
C ALA A 127 -2.02 3.37 -9.66
N ARG A 128 -1.15 4.38 -9.46
CA ARG A 128 -1.12 5.57 -10.32
C ARG A 128 -0.78 5.24 -11.78
N GLN A 129 0.00 4.18 -12.01
CA GLN A 129 0.31 3.66 -13.33
C GLN A 129 -0.72 2.64 -13.85
N LYS A 130 -1.80 2.39 -13.09
CA LYS A 130 -2.86 1.42 -13.42
C LYS A 130 -2.38 -0.03 -13.56
N GLN A 131 -1.35 -0.40 -12.80
CA GLN A 131 -0.77 -1.75 -12.85
C GLN A 131 -1.05 -2.59 -11.60
N GLN A 132 -1.86 -2.10 -10.66
CA GLN A 132 -2.08 -2.74 -9.36
C GLN A 132 -2.72 -4.13 -9.44
N ASP A 133 -3.53 -4.40 -10.47
CA ASP A 133 -4.31 -5.64 -10.58
C ASP A 133 -3.44 -6.89 -10.85
N LYS A 134 -2.19 -6.69 -11.28
CA LYS A 134 -1.20 -7.78 -11.47
C LYS A 134 -0.16 -7.89 -10.37
N VAL A 135 -0.35 -7.16 -9.26
CA VAL A 135 0.57 -7.20 -8.13
C VAL A 135 0.32 -8.44 -7.27
N LEU A 136 1.37 -9.20 -6.97
CA LEU A 136 1.39 -10.28 -6.00
C LEU A 136 2.43 -9.97 -4.92
N VAL A 137 1.99 -9.92 -3.67
CA VAL A 137 2.84 -9.80 -2.49
C VAL A 137 3.21 -11.19 -2.01
N ILE A 138 4.50 -11.53 -2.07
CA ILE A 138 5.03 -12.71 -1.38
C ILE A 138 5.23 -12.31 0.08
N ALA A 139 4.31 -12.76 0.93
CA ALA A 139 4.33 -12.52 2.35
C ALA A 139 5.41 -13.38 3.02
N GLU A 140 6.27 -12.72 3.78
CA GLU A 140 7.39 -13.37 4.49
C GLU A 140 6.96 -13.85 5.89
N ASP A 141 5.84 -13.34 6.40
CA ASP A 141 5.19 -13.74 7.64
C ASP A 141 3.66 -13.81 7.49
N PHE A 142 2.99 -14.48 8.43
CA PHE A 142 1.53 -14.61 8.40
C PHE A 142 0.79 -13.28 8.62
N ALA A 143 1.38 -12.35 9.39
CA ALA A 143 0.75 -11.05 9.64
C ALA A 143 0.58 -10.25 8.34
N THR A 144 1.60 -10.27 7.48
CA THR A 144 1.58 -9.68 6.13
C THR A 144 0.58 -10.39 5.25
N LEU A 145 0.59 -11.72 5.23
CA LEU A 145 -0.33 -12.53 4.45
C LEU A 145 -1.79 -12.14 4.72
N TYR A 146 -2.14 -11.99 6.01
CA TYR A 146 -3.50 -11.66 6.42
C TYR A 146 -3.85 -10.21 6.17
N LYS A 147 -3.00 -9.26 6.58
CA LYS A 147 -3.28 -7.83 6.39
C LYS A 147 -3.45 -7.46 4.92
N VAL A 148 -2.60 -8.01 4.04
CA VAL A 148 -2.71 -7.73 2.61
C VAL A 148 -3.97 -8.38 2.05
N ASN A 149 -4.26 -9.66 2.34
CA ASN A 149 -5.45 -10.32 1.80
C ASN A 149 -6.78 -9.86 2.42
N GLU A 150 -6.80 -9.30 3.62
CA GLU A 150 -7.97 -8.64 4.19
C GLU A 150 -8.37 -7.43 3.36
N ARG A 151 -7.38 -6.65 2.91
CA ARG A 151 -7.60 -5.44 2.12
C ARG A 151 -7.68 -5.69 0.61
N TRP A 152 -6.91 -6.65 0.11
CA TRP A 152 -6.73 -7.02 -1.28
C TRP A 152 -6.78 -8.55 -1.44
N PRO A 153 -7.99 -9.16 -1.36
CA PRO A 153 -8.13 -10.61 -1.40
C PRO A 153 -7.48 -11.24 -2.64
N GLY A 154 -6.61 -12.23 -2.42
CA GLY A 154 -5.93 -12.98 -3.46
C GLY A 154 -4.61 -12.38 -3.93
N HIS A 155 -4.23 -11.20 -3.43
CA HIS A 155 -2.99 -10.50 -3.81
C HIS A 155 -1.81 -10.77 -2.89
N ALA A 156 -1.96 -11.62 -1.86
CA ALA A 156 -0.82 -12.09 -1.08
C ALA A 156 -0.79 -13.61 -0.95
N VAL A 157 0.43 -14.15 -0.98
CA VAL A 157 0.70 -15.57 -0.79
C VAL A 157 1.92 -15.74 0.10
N LEU A 158 1.94 -16.79 0.93
CA LEU A 158 3.12 -17.15 1.70
C LEU A 158 3.76 -18.37 1.07
N VAL A 159 5.05 -18.27 0.74
CA VAL A 159 5.84 -19.40 0.26
C VAL A 159 6.66 -19.95 1.42
N PRO A 160 6.41 -21.19 1.87
CA PRO A 160 7.10 -21.76 3.02
C PRO A 160 8.64 -21.82 2.83
N PRO A 161 9.41 -21.70 3.93
CA PRO A 161 8.95 -21.56 5.31
C PRO A 161 8.43 -20.15 5.63
N ALA A 162 7.38 -20.07 6.44
CA ALA A 162 6.96 -18.81 7.06
C ALA A 162 8.00 -18.40 8.11
N LEU A 163 8.35 -17.12 8.16
CA LEU A 163 9.06 -16.57 9.30
C LEU A 163 8.03 -16.19 10.36
N GLU A 164 8.30 -16.49 11.63
CA GLU A 164 7.60 -15.85 12.73
C GLU A 164 7.84 -14.35 12.64
N ALA A 165 6.78 -13.54 12.85
CA ALA A 165 6.75 -12.10 12.59
C ALA A 165 8.08 -11.42 12.97
N ALA A 166 8.89 -11.14 11.95
CA ALA A 166 10.27 -10.71 12.15
C ALA A 166 10.31 -9.18 12.22
N ALA A 167 10.91 -8.66 13.28
CA ALA A 167 11.26 -7.24 13.36
C ALA A 167 12.10 -6.85 12.13
N ALA A 168 11.97 -5.59 11.67
CA ALA A 168 12.74 -5.06 10.55
C ALA A 168 14.23 -5.39 10.72
N HIS A 169 14.82 -5.98 9.69
CA HIS A 169 16.22 -6.37 9.73
C HIS A 169 17.10 -5.22 9.28
N LYS A 170 18.19 -4.97 10.02
CA LYS A 170 19.19 -3.97 9.64
C LYS A 170 19.92 -4.42 8.38
N PHE A 171 20.20 -3.50 7.47
CA PHE A 171 21.01 -3.76 6.28
C PHE A 171 22.34 -4.44 6.63
N GLY A 172 22.71 -5.47 5.87
CA GLY A 172 23.93 -6.27 6.08
C GLY A 172 23.89 -7.24 7.28
N SER A 173 22.77 -7.32 8.00
CA SER A 173 22.56 -8.34 9.04
C SER A 173 22.26 -9.71 8.43
N GLN A 174 22.41 -10.77 9.23
CA GLN A 174 22.05 -12.13 8.82
C GLN A 174 20.56 -12.26 8.50
N GLY A 175 19.69 -11.62 9.29
CA GLY A 175 18.25 -11.62 9.02
C GLY A 175 17.91 -10.96 7.68
N PHE A 176 18.56 -9.84 7.37
CA PHE A 176 18.39 -9.16 6.08
C PHE A 176 18.87 -10.05 4.92
N PHE A 177 20.04 -10.68 5.04
CA PHE A 177 20.52 -11.63 4.03
C PHE A 177 19.58 -12.82 3.85
N ASN A 178 19.11 -13.43 4.95
CA ASN A 178 18.20 -14.57 4.89
C ASN A 178 16.90 -14.20 4.17
N PHE A 179 16.40 -12.98 4.37
CA PHE A 179 15.23 -12.44 3.68
C PHE A 179 15.51 -12.27 2.17
N THR A 180 16.55 -11.50 1.80
CA THR A 180 16.81 -11.21 0.38
C THR A 180 17.30 -12.43 -0.41
N ALA A 181 17.99 -13.38 0.22
CA ALA A 181 18.48 -14.60 -0.42
C ALA A 181 17.36 -15.56 -0.88
N ARG A 182 16.10 -15.36 -0.45
CA ARG A 182 14.96 -16.16 -0.93
C ARG A 182 14.43 -15.69 -2.28
N ARG A 183 14.68 -14.43 -2.63
CA ARG A 183 14.24 -13.77 -3.88
C ARG A 183 14.43 -14.64 -5.13
N PRO A 184 15.64 -15.16 -5.47
CA PRO A 184 15.80 -15.92 -6.70
C PRO A 184 14.98 -17.21 -6.73
N ARG A 185 14.69 -17.82 -5.57
CA ARG A 185 13.83 -19.02 -5.50
C ARG A 185 12.39 -18.68 -5.83
N HIS A 186 11.87 -17.59 -5.28
CA HIS A 186 10.51 -17.12 -5.57
C HIS A 186 10.35 -16.78 -7.06
N LEU A 187 11.31 -16.05 -7.62
CA LEU A 187 11.30 -15.71 -9.04
C LEU A 187 11.40 -16.96 -9.92
N LEU A 188 12.30 -17.90 -9.59
CA LEU A 188 12.40 -19.16 -10.32
C LEU A 188 11.08 -19.94 -10.31
N GLN A 189 10.41 -20.06 -9.16
CA GLN A 189 9.12 -20.76 -9.07
C GLN A 189 8.07 -20.14 -10.00
N ILE A 190 7.99 -18.81 -10.07
CA ILE A 190 7.06 -18.10 -10.96
C ILE A 190 7.42 -18.33 -12.43
N LEU A 191 8.71 -18.31 -12.78
CA LEU A 191 9.17 -18.62 -14.13
C LEU A 191 8.86 -20.07 -14.54
N GLU A 192 8.97 -21.03 -13.61
CA GLU A 192 8.61 -22.43 -13.86
C GLU A 192 7.11 -22.64 -14.04
N LEU A 193 6.27 -21.74 -13.51
CA LEU A 193 4.83 -21.69 -13.80
C LEU A 193 4.50 -21.07 -15.17
N GLY A 194 5.49 -20.54 -15.89
CA GLY A 194 5.30 -20.03 -17.25
C GLY A 194 4.92 -18.55 -17.33
N TYR A 195 5.05 -17.78 -16.24
CA TYR A 195 4.73 -16.36 -16.22
C TYR A 195 5.95 -15.46 -16.41
N ASN A 196 5.75 -14.29 -17.04
CA ASN A 196 6.69 -13.18 -16.92
C ASN A 196 6.56 -12.56 -15.52
N VAL A 197 7.66 -12.06 -14.96
CA VAL A 197 7.65 -11.45 -13.62
C VAL A 197 8.49 -10.19 -13.57
N MET A 198 7.89 -9.10 -13.09
CA MET A 198 8.57 -7.86 -12.67
C MET A 198 8.75 -7.91 -11.16
N TYR A 199 9.95 -8.23 -10.70
CA TYR A 199 10.31 -8.07 -9.29
C TYR A 199 10.59 -6.60 -8.96
N ASN A 200 10.11 -6.12 -7.83
CA ASN A 200 10.47 -4.81 -7.31
C ASN A 200 10.57 -4.79 -5.77
N ASP A 201 11.64 -4.21 -5.24
CA ASP A 201 11.72 -3.85 -3.83
C ASP A 201 10.74 -2.70 -3.51
N VAL A 202 10.19 -2.70 -2.29
CA VAL A 202 9.13 -1.76 -1.88
C VAL A 202 9.65 -0.41 -1.39
N ASP A 203 10.97 -0.22 -1.32
CA ASP A 203 11.63 1.04 -0.96
C ASP A 203 11.84 1.97 -2.15
N MET A 204 11.12 1.74 -3.26
CA MET A 204 11.07 2.57 -4.45
C MET A 204 9.64 3.03 -4.76
N VAL A 205 9.51 3.96 -5.71
CA VAL A 205 8.21 4.42 -6.23
C VAL A 205 8.26 4.53 -7.75
N TRP A 206 7.16 4.19 -8.43
CA TRP A 206 7.04 4.34 -9.87
C TRP A 206 6.54 5.74 -10.24
N LEU A 207 7.38 6.49 -10.94
CA LEU A 207 7.00 7.78 -11.52
C LEU A 207 6.29 7.63 -12.87
N ALA A 208 6.59 6.54 -13.58
CA ALA A 208 5.97 6.15 -14.83
C ALA A 208 5.84 4.62 -14.90
N ASP A 209 5.04 4.13 -15.84
CA ASP A 209 4.96 2.71 -16.17
C ASP A 209 6.29 2.24 -16.80
N PRO A 210 6.98 1.23 -16.23
CA PRO A 210 8.25 0.73 -16.77
C PRO A 210 8.09 -0.23 -17.96
N PHE A 211 6.91 -0.83 -18.17
CA PHE A 211 6.72 -1.85 -19.21
C PHE A 211 7.01 -1.36 -20.64
N PRO A 212 6.69 -0.11 -21.04
CA PRO A 212 7.05 0.41 -22.36
C PRO A 212 8.56 0.39 -22.66
N TYR A 213 9.42 0.36 -21.65
CA TYR A 213 10.88 0.35 -21.82
C TYR A 213 11.48 -1.07 -21.89
N MET A 214 10.65 -2.10 -21.73
CA MET A 214 11.06 -3.52 -21.83
C MET A 214 11.01 -3.98 -23.29
N GLU A 215 11.73 -3.27 -24.16
CA GLU A 215 11.74 -3.52 -25.59
C GLU A 215 12.46 -4.84 -25.95
N GLY A 216 12.17 -5.42 -27.12
CA GLY A 216 12.77 -6.68 -27.56
C GLY A 216 12.28 -7.94 -26.81
N GLU A 217 12.97 -9.05 -27.05
CA GLU A 217 12.64 -10.38 -26.51
C GLU A 217 13.79 -10.93 -25.65
N HIS A 218 14.16 -10.18 -24.61
CA HIS A 218 15.27 -10.54 -23.72
C HIS A 218 14.82 -11.42 -22.56
N ASP A 219 15.74 -12.26 -22.09
CA ASP A 219 15.51 -13.18 -20.97
C ASP A 219 15.33 -12.41 -19.66
N VAL A 220 16.19 -11.42 -19.45
CA VAL A 220 16.30 -10.64 -18.23
C VAL A 220 16.49 -9.17 -18.58
N TYR A 221 15.79 -8.32 -17.85
CA TYR A 221 15.87 -6.87 -17.87
C TYR A 221 16.18 -6.38 -16.45
N PHE A 222 17.14 -5.48 -16.31
CA PHE A 222 17.56 -4.92 -15.02
C PHE A 222 18.05 -3.49 -15.18
N THR A 223 18.19 -2.77 -14.08
CA THR A 223 18.90 -1.49 -14.03
C THR A 223 20.32 -1.67 -13.51
N ASP A 224 21.26 -0.86 -13.98
CA ASP A 224 22.53 -0.78 -13.27
C ASP A 224 22.37 -0.09 -11.90
N ASP A 225 23.36 -0.26 -11.03
CA ASP A 225 23.44 0.40 -9.73
C ASP A 225 24.41 1.59 -9.83
N MET A 226 24.16 2.47 -10.81
CA MET A 226 25.00 3.63 -11.10
C MET A 226 24.17 4.92 -11.04
N ALA A 227 24.79 6.00 -10.54
CA ALA A 227 24.14 7.32 -10.50
C ALA A 227 23.96 7.95 -11.89
N PHE A 228 24.81 7.56 -12.85
CA PHE A 228 24.74 8.07 -14.21
C PHE A 228 23.64 7.36 -14.99
N VAL A 229 22.69 8.15 -15.49
CA VAL A 229 21.60 7.66 -16.32
C VAL A 229 22.11 7.45 -17.75
N LYS A 230 22.06 6.21 -18.23
CA LYS A 230 22.43 5.88 -19.61
C LYS A 230 21.35 6.36 -20.59
N PRO A 231 21.73 6.82 -21.80
CA PRO A 231 20.76 7.18 -22.83
C PRO A 231 20.00 5.95 -23.33
N LEU A 232 18.76 6.12 -23.81
CA LEU A 232 17.91 5.03 -24.32
C LEU A 232 18.61 4.14 -25.37
N ASN A 233 19.38 4.75 -26.28
CA ASN A 233 20.17 4.05 -27.27
C ASN A 233 21.57 3.76 -26.69
N HIS A 234 21.66 2.71 -25.87
CA HIS A 234 22.93 2.20 -25.34
C HIS A 234 23.09 0.72 -25.67
N SER A 235 24.30 0.19 -25.46
CA SER A 235 24.53 -1.25 -25.59
C SER A 235 23.77 -1.99 -24.49
N HIS A 236 22.96 -2.95 -24.91
CA HIS A 236 22.24 -3.79 -23.98
C HIS A 236 23.07 -4.93 -23.38
N GLY A 237 24.33 -5.09 -23.77
CA GLY A 237 25.23 -6.07 -23.15
C GLY A 237 25.48 -5.74 -21.67
N LEU A 238 25.96 -6.74 -20.92
CA LEU A 238 26.39 -6.48 -19.54
C LEU A 238 27.51 -5.42 -19.53
N PRO A 239 27.45 -4.45 -18.59
CA PRO A 239 28.53 -3.49 -18.44
C PRO A 239 29.82 -4.22 -18.06
N PRO A 240 30.99 -3.64 -18.40
CA PRO A 240 32.27 -4.26 -18.06
C PRO A 240 32.37 -4.49 -16.55
N PRO A 241 33.00 -5.60 -16.11
CA PRO A 241 33.19 -5.86 -14.70
C PRO A 241 33.95 -4.73 -13.99
N GLY A 242 33.50 -4.38 -12.79
CA GLY A 242 34.19 -3.41 -11.94
C GLY A 242 35.39 -4.02 -11.21
N LYS A 243 35.93 -3.30 -10.21
CA LYS A 243 37.11 -3.72 -9.41
C LYS A 243 36.98 -5.11 -8.76
N LYS A 244 35.76 -5.59 -8.54
CA LYS A 244 35.47 -6.90 -7.92
C LYS A 244 35.26 -8.02 -8.95
N GLY A 245 35.59 -7.80 -10.23
CA GLY A 245 35.54 -8.82 -11.28
C GLY A 245 34.12 -9.17 -11.74
N ARG A 246 33.10 -8.39 -11.35
CA ARG A 246 31.70 -8.55 -11.75
C ARG A 246 31.05 -7.21 -12.09
N PRO A 247 29.94 -7.18 -12.85
CA PRO A 247 29.21 -5.95 -13.10
C PRO A 247 28.60 -5.39 -11.80
N TYR A 248 28.00 -4.20 -11.90
CA TYR A 248 27.33 -3.53 -10.79
C TYR A 248 25.89 -3.22 -11.18
N ILE A 249 25.09 -4.29 -11.20
CA ILE A 249 23.67 -4.33 -11.53
C ILE A 249 22.86 -4.34 -10.24
N CYS A 250 21.80 -3.54 -10.21
CA CYS A 250 20.85 -3.46 -9.12
C CYS A 250 19.95 -4.70 -9.12
N SER A 251 19.72 -5.30 -7.94
CA SER A 251 18.77 -6.41 -7.79
C SER A 251 17.36 -5.96 -7.36
N CYS A 252 17.15 -4.65 -7.17
CA CYS A 252 15.91 -4.10 -6.63
C CYS A 252 14.79 -4.04 -7.67
N MET A 253 15.09 -4.06 -8.97
CA MET A 253 14.10 -4.10 -10.05
C MET A 253 14.58 -5.01 -11.17
N ILE A 254 13.85 -6.09 -11.43
CA ILE A 254 14.24 -7.11 -12.41
C ILE A 254 12.98 -7.58 -13.13
N TYR A 255 12.97 -7.51 -14.47
CA TYR A 255 11.94 -8.15 -15.28
C TYR A 255 12.48 -9.40 -15.97
N LEU A 256 11.74 -10.49 -15.87
CA LEU A 256 12.16 -11.81 -16.32
C LEU A 256 11.06 -12.42 -17.19
N ARG A 257 11.45 -13.03 -18.31
CA ARG A 257 10.58 -13.89 -19.12
C ARG A 257 10.80 -15.36 -18.74
N PRO A 258 9.82 -16.26 -18.87
CA PRO A 258 9.91 -17.68 -18.46
C PRO A 258 10.77 -18.52 -19.42
N THR A 259 11.91 -18.00 -19.87
CA THR A 259 12.82 -18.65 -20.81
C THR A 259 13.82 -19.56 -20.10
N PRO A 260 14.46 -20.50 -20.82
CA PRO A 260 15.57 -21.28 -20.27
C PRO A 260 16.71 -20.40 -19.73
N GLY A 261 17.02 -19.29 -20.40
CA GLY A 261 18.06 -18.35 -20.00
C GLY A 261 17.76 -17.68 -18.66
N ALA A 262 16.56 -17.10 -18.50
CA ALA A 262 16.16 -16.46 -17.24
C ALA A 262 16.13 -17.46 -16.06
N LYS A 263 15.60 -18.67 -16.29
CA LYS A 263 15.60 -19.75 -15.30
C LYS A 263 17.02 -20.15 -14.91
N LEU A 264 17.96 -20.18 -15.86
CA LEU A 264 19.36 -20.46 -15.57
C LEU A 264 20.00 -19.35 -14.73
N VAL A 265 19.73 -18.08 -15.01
CA VAL A 265 20.22 -16.97 -14.18
C VAL A 265 19.75 -17.13 -12.74
N MET A 266 18.47 -17.45 -12.52
CA MET A 266 17.95 -17.67 -11.16
C MET A 266 18.59 -18.88 -10.46
N LYS A 267 18.77 -20.00 -11.17
CA LYS A 267 19.47 -21.19 -10.64
C LYS A 267 20.91 -20.86 -10.25
N LYS A 268 21.64 -20.17 -11.12
CA LYS A 268 23.02 -19.75 -10.85
C LYS A 268 23.07 -18.77 -9.67
N TRP A 269 22.12 -17.83 -9.56
CA TRP A 269 22.06 -16.92 -8.42
C TRP A 269 21.89 -17.68 -7.10
N ILE A 270 21.02 -18.69 -7.06
CA ILE A 270 20.87 -19.56 -5.87
C ILE A 270 22.19 -20.24 -5.51
N GLU A 271 22.92 -20.78 -6.50
CA GLU A 271 24.24 -21.41 -6.28
C GLU A 271 25.27 -20.40 -5.74
N GLU A 272 25.32 -19.18 -6.27
CA GLU A 272 26.24 -18.14 -5.78
C GLU A 272 25.94 -17.76 -4.31
N LEU A 273 24.67 -17.71 -3.92
CA LEU A 273 24.27 -17.43 -2.53
C LEU A 273 24.63 -18.57 -1.58
N GLN A 274 24.58 -19.82 -2.05
CA GLN A 274 24.99 -20.99 -1.28
C GLN A 274 26.52 -21.06 -1.12
N ALA A 275 27.27 -20.66 -2.14
CA ALA A 275 28.73 -20.62 -2.12
C ALA A 275 29.29 -19.51 -1.23
N GLU A 276 28.56 -18.40 -1.10
CA GLU A 276 28.94 -17.25 -0.27
C GLU A 276 27.93 -17.00 0.86
N PRO A 277 27.81 -17.93 1.83
CA PRO A 277 26.88 -17.77 2.94
C PRO A 277 27.26 -16.56 3.79
N TRP A 278 26.24 -15.97 4.42
CA TRP A 278 26.47 -14.84 5.32
C TRP A 278 27.37 -15.23 6.50
N SER A 279 28.31 -14.34 6.83
CA SER A 279 29.08 -14.38 8.06
C SER A 279 29.32 -12.96 8.57
N LYS A 280 29.62 -12.81 9.88
CA LYS A 280 29.92 -11.50 10.48
C LYS A 280 31.09 -10.78 9.78
N ALA A 281 32.06 -11.54 9.28
CA ALA A 281 33.23 -11.01 8.59
C ALA A 281 32.91 -10.57 7.16
N LYS A 282 32.18 -11.41 6.39
CA LYS A 282 31.88 -11.13 4.97
C LYS A 282 30.70 -10.19 4.76
N LYS A 283 29.70 -10.22 5.66
CA LYS A 283 28.41 -9.52 5.52
C LYS A 283 27.83 -9.67 4.11
N ALA A 284 27.69 -10.92 3.66
CA ALA A 284 27.21 -11.23 2.32
C ALA A 284 25.85 -10.56 2.03
N ASN A 285 25.60 -10.28 0.75
CA ASN A 285 24.36 -9.70 0.26
C ASN A 285 23.96 -10.43 -1.03
N ASP A 286 22.69 -10.33 -1.44
CA ASP A 286 22.18 -11.09 -2.58
C ASP A 286 22.54 -10.50 -3.95
N GLN A 287 22.56 -9.17 -4.08
CA GLN A 287 22.98 -8.45 -5.31
C GLN A 287 24.36 -8.90 -5.83
N PRO A 288 25.40 -9.03 -4.99
CA PRO A 288 26.63 -9.73 -5.31
C PRO A 288 26.49 -11.04 -6.09
N GLY A 289 25.61 -11.93 -5.62
CA GLY A 289 25.35 -13.23 -6.25
C GLY A 289 24.62 -13.08 -7.58
N PHE A 290 23.67 -12.14 -7.68
CA PHE A 290 22.97 -11.84 -8.93
C PHE A 290 23.94 -11.42 -10.04
N ASN A 291 24.86 -10.53 -9.70
CA ASN A 291 25.87 -10.02 -10.64
C ASN A 291 26.82 -11.12 -11.14
N TRP A 292 27.21 -12.05 -10.26
CA TRP A 292 27.99 -13.22 -10.67
C TRP A 292 27.18 -14.16 -11.55
N ALA A 293 25.90 -14.38 -11.23
CA ALA A 293 25.01 -15.21 -12.02
C ALA A 293 24.84 -14.67 -13.44
N LEU A 294 24.59 -13.37 -13.59
CA LEU A 294 24.52 -12.71 -14.90
C LEU A 294 25.82 -12.90 -15.68
N LEU A 295 26.98 -12.61 -15.08
CA LEU A 295 28.27 -12.73 -15.75
C LEU A 295 28.57 -14.17 -16.20
N LYS A 296 28.32 -15.16 -15.34
CA LYS A 296 28.60 -16.59 -15.60
C LYS A 296 27.64 -17.21 -16.64
N THR A 297 26.49 -16.58 -16.88
CA THR A 297 25.48 -17.06 -17.83
C THR A 297 25.45 -16.28 -19.14
N ALA A 298 26.04 -15.08 -19.18
CA ALA A 298 26.07 -14.24 -20.39
C ALA A 298 26.74 -14.88 -21.60
N ALA A 299 27.70 -15.78 -21.39
CA ALA A 299 28.32 -16.54 -22.48
C ALA A 299 27.45 -17.69 -23.02
N GLN A 300 26.42 -18.11 -22.26
CA GLN A 300 25.57 -19.25 -22.59
C GLN A 300 24.26 -18.83 -23.29
N PHE A 301 23.81 -17.58 -23.10
CA PHE A 301 22.58 -17.05 -23.68
C PHE A 301 22.77 -15.58 -24.10
N ALA A 302 22.52 -15.28 -25.38
CA ALA A 302 22.77 -13.98 -26.01
C ALA A 302 21.78 -12.86 -25.64
N LEU A 303 20.89 -13.06 -24.65
CA LEU A 303 19.69 -12.23 -24.44
C LEU A 303 19.55 -11.69 -23.00
N ILE A 304 20.66 -11.39 -22.33
CA ILE A 304 20.66 -10.70 -21.02
C ILE A 304 20.79 -9.20 -21.26
N GLN A 305 19.77 -8.39 -20.95
CA GLN A 305 19.79 -6.95 -21.21
C GLN A 305 19.58 -6.05 -19.98
N GLY A 306 20.26 -4.91 -19.96
CA GLY A 306 19.97 -3.82 -19.03
C GLY A 306 19.04 -2.79 -19.67
N VAL A 307 18.01 -2.34 -18.96
CA VAL A 307 17.13 -1.23 -19.40
C VAL A 307 17.70 0.09 -18.88
N GLY A 308 17.84 1.08 -19.75
CA GLY A 308 18.25 2.43 -19.39
C GLY A 308 17.08 3.42 -19.37
N GLU A 309 16.87 4.04 -18.20
CA GLU A 309 16.43 5.43 -17.96
C GLU A 309 15.11 5.69 -17.16
N SER A 310 15.28 6.59 -16.16
CA SER A 310 14.32 7.53 -15.53
C SER A 310 13.48 7.09 -14.32
N LEU A 311 14.14 6.93 -13.17
CA LEU A 311 13.60 7.45 -11.91
C LEU A 311 14.29 8.79 -11.59
N ARG A 312 13.84 9.89 -12.22
CA ARG A 312 14.28 11.21 -11.79
C ARG A 312 13.69 11.55 -10.43
N VAL A 313 14.56 11.61 -9.43
CA VAL A 313 14.41 12.53 -8.28
C VAL A 313 14.15 13.92 -8.86
N GLY A 314 13.03 14.52 -8.47
CA GLY A 314 12.66 15.86 -8.90
C GLY A 314 13.72 16.88 -8.50
N SER A 315 14.42 17.44 -9.48
CA SER A 315 15.16 18.70 -9.30
C SER A 315 14.59 19.72 -10.28
N THR A 316 13.67 20.55 -9.81
CA THR A 316 13.38 21.82 -10.46
C THR A 316 14.49 22.81 -10.09
N GLY A 317 15.36 23.14 -11.06
CA GLY A 317 16.02 24.45 -11.18
C GLY A 317 17.23 24.79 -10.28
N ARG A 318 18.44 24.59 -10.85
CA ARG A 318 19.74 25.27 -10.63
C ARG A 318 20.38 25.39 -9.22
N PRO A 319 21.73 25.45 -9.14
CA PRO A 319 22.50 24.98 -7.99
C PRO A 319 22.98 26.10 -7.08
N THR A 320 23.13 25.78 -5.79
CA THR A 320 24.10 26.43 -4.89
C THR A 320 24.88 25.35 -4.13
N PRO A 321 26.21 25.45 -4.01
CA PRO A 321 27.02 24.46 -3.34
C PRO A 321 27.12 24.79 -1.85
N LEU A 322 26.48 24.01 -1.00
CA LEU A 322 26.82 23.96 0.42
C LEU A 322 26.76 22.49 0.85
N GLY A 323 27.94 21.92 1.05
CA GLY A 323 28.10 20.59 1.60
C GLY A 323 27.58 20.54 3.02
N PHE A 324 27.01 19.40 3.41
CA PHE A 324 26.94 19.00 4.80
C PHE A 324 27.02 17.49 4.94
N THR A 325 27.62 17.16 6.07
CA THR A 325 28.06 15.90 6.63
C THR A 325 26.93 14.94 6.97
N SER A 326 27.31 13.66 7.01
CA SER A 326 26.56 12.52 7.53
C SER A 326 25.95 12.77 8.91
N VAL A 327 24.72 12.29 9.09
CA VAL A 327 24.21 11.73 10.36
C VAL A 327 23.65 10.35 10.06
#